data_AF-A0A3N9N6J1-F1
#
_entry.id   AF-A0A3N9N6J1-F1
#
_cell.length_a   1.000
_cell.length_b   1.000
_cell.length_c   1.000
_cell.angle_alpha   90.00
_cell.angle_beta   90.00
_cell.angle_gamma   90.00
#
_symmetry.space_group_name_H-M   'P 1'
#
loop_
_entity.id
_entity.type
_entity.pdbx_description
1 polymer ?
#
loop_
_entity_poly.entity_id
_entity_poly.type
_entity_poly.pdbx_seq_one_letter_code
_entity_poly.pdbx_strand_id
1 'polypeptide(L)'
;MPHVEIAPAKGKLGVLTPGMGAVATTFIAGVTAVRKGLAKPIGSLTQMGTIRLGKRPEKRVPMIKDFVPLAELDDIVFGGWDIFEDNVYESALNAGVLEKELLNSIREELKAIKPMKGVFNKDYVKKLDGKYIKSAKTKWDYAQMLMDDIKSFKEDNKLDRLVMIWCGSTEIFMKKEDVHQNLEKFEKGLKENDRAIAPSMIYAYAALKLGIPYANGAPNLSVDFPAMLELAKETQTPVSGKDFKTGQTLMKTILAPGFKARLLGLNGWFSTNILGNRDGEVLDDPESFKTKEESKLSVLEQILQPDVYPDLYK
;
A
#
# COMPACT_ATOMS: atom_id res chain seq x y z
N MET A 1 -11.46 -30.79 -1.09
CA MET A 1 -11.69 -29.33 -1.09
C MET A 1 -12.62 -29.04 -2.25
N PRO A 2 -13.65 -28.19 -2.10
CA PRO A 2 -14.44 -27.78 -3.25
C PRO A 2 -13.51 -27.18 -4.31
N HIS A 3 -13.80 -27.47 -5.58
CA HIS A 3 -13.07 -26.89 -6.68
C HIS A 3 -13.36 -25.38 -6.66
N VAL A 4 -12.38 -24.58 -6.24
CA VAL A 4 -12.52 -23.12 -6.28
C VAL A 4 -12.39 -22.71 -7.74
N GLU A 5 -13.45 -22.15 -8.30
CA GLU A 5 -13.41 -21.56 -9.63
C GLU A 5 -12.79 -20.17 -9.52
N ILE A 6 -11.60 -20.00 -10.11
CA ILE A 6 -10.90 -18.71 -10.13
C ILE A 6 -11.37 -17.96 -11.36
N ALA A 7 -12.08 -16.85 -11.16
CA ALA A 7 -12.52 -16.00 -12.25
C ALA A 7 -11.32 -15.49 -13.07
N PRO A 8 -11.43 -15.41 -14.41
CA PRO A 8 -10.35 -14.91 -15.25
C PRO A 8 -10.15 -13.41 -15.04
N ALA A 9 -8.91 -12.93 -15.20
CA ALA A 9 -8.55 -11.53 -15.08
C ALA A 9 -8.90 -10.70 -16.33
N LYS A 10 -10.14 -10.81 -16.82
CA LYS A 10 -10.62 -10.09 -18.02
C LYS A 10 -10.79 -8.59 -17.74
N GLY A 11 -10.62 -7.81 -18.80
CA GLY A 11 -10.91 -6.37 -18.78
C GLY A 11 -9.86 -5.53 -18.06
N LYS A 12 -9.99 -4.21 -18.18
CA LYS A 12 -8.99 -3.26 -17.65
C LYS A 12 -9.05 -3.18 -16.14
N LEU A 13 -7.89 -3.12 -15.51
CA LEU A 13 -7.73 -2.98 -14.06
C LEU A 13 -7.26 -1.57 -13.71
N GLY A 14 -8.09 -0.81 -13.01
CA GLY A 14 -7.66 0.43 -12.37
C GLY A 14 -6.87 0.19 -11.10
N VAL A 15 -5.69 0.78 -10.99
CA VAL A 15 -4.90 0.79 -9.75
C VAL A 15 -4.86 2.23 -9.24
N LEU A 16 -5.57 2.46 -8.14
CA LEU A 16 -5.72 3.75 -7.49
C LEU A 16 -4.73 3.90 -6.34
N THR A 17 -3.96 4.98 -6.34
CA THR A 17 -2.90 5.22 -5.33
C THR A 17 -3.10 6.54 -4.60
N PRO A 18 -3.72 6.56 -3.41
CA PRO A 18 -3.65 7.72 -2.53
C PRO A 18 -2.20 7.94 -2.10
N GLY A 19 -1.63 9.11 -2.39
CA GLY A 19 -0.20 9.41 -2.26
C GLY A 19 0.59 9.03 -3.50
N MET A 20 0.52 9.85 -4.56
CA MET A 20 1.29 9.71 -5.79
C MET A 20 2.73 10.27 -5.65
N GLY A 21 3.41 9.88 -4.57
CA GLY A 21 4.80 10.20 -4.29
C GLY A 21 5.78 9.15 -4.83
N ALA A 22 7.01 9.15 -4.29
CA ALA A 22 8.13 8.36 -4.80
C ALA A 22 7.81 6.88 -5.10
N VAL A 23 7.12 6.17 -4.20
CA VAL A 23 6.79 4.75 -4.38
C VAL A 23 5.80 4.56 -5.53
N ALA A 24 4.70 5.33 -5.52
CA ALA A 24 3.66 5.23 -6.53
C ALA A 24 4.19 5.62 -7.92
N THR A 25 4.93 6.72 -8.04
CA THR A 25 5.46 7.16 -9.34
C THR A 25 6.54 6.23 -9.88
N THR A 26 7.39 5.67 -9.00
CA THR A 26 8.36 4.64 -9.41
C THR A 26 7.65 3.37 -9.89
N PHE A 27 6.57 2.96 -9.22
CA PHE A 27 5.77 1.82 -9.66
C PHE A 27 5.14 2.05 -11.03
N ILE A 28 4.49 3.21 -11.23
CA ILE A 28 3.86 3.58 -12.51
C ILE A 28 4.93 3.65 -13.62
N ALA A 29 6.05 4.33 -13.37
CA ALA A 29 7.15 4.45 -14.33
C ALA A 29 7.78 3.09 -14.67
N GLY A 30 7.99 2.23 -13.68
CA GLY A 30 8.51 0.88 -13.88
C GLY A 30 7.59 0.01 -14.73
N VAL A 31 6.29 0.03 -14.48
CA VAL A 31 5.30 -0.70 -15.30
C VAL A 31 5.30 -0.16 -16.73
N THR A 32 5.27 1.16 -16.92
CA THR A 32 5.30 1.79 -18.24
C THR A 32 6.58 1.43 -19.01
N ALA A 33 7.74 1.44 -18.36
CA ALA A 33 9.00 1.04 -18.97
C ALA A 33 9.00 -0.43 -19.41
N VAL A 34 8.43 -1.33 -18.60
CA VAL A 34 8.31 -2.76 -18.94
C VAL A 34 7.38 -2.97 -20.13
N ARG A 35 6.22 -2.29 -20.19
CA ARG A 35 5.30 -2.35 -21.35
C ARG A 35 5.99 -1.96 -22.66
N LYS A 36 6.85 -0.95 -22.62
CA LYS A 36 7.64 -0.50 -23.79
C LYS A 36 8.86 -1.36 -24.10
N GLY A 37 9.13 -2.42 -23.33
CA GLY A 37 10.33 -3.23 -23.49
C GLY A 37 11.64 -2.52 -23.12
N LEU A 38 11.57 -1.39 -22.41
CA LEU A 38 12.72 -0.60 -21.97
C LEU A 38 13.34 -1.13 -20.68
N ALA A 39 12.61 -1.95 -19.92
CA ALA A 39 13.05 -2.54 -18.68
C ALA A 39 12.51 -3.97 -18.50
N LYS A 40 13.13 -4.73 -17.61
CA LYS A 40 12.62 -6.02 -17.12
C LYS A 40 11.99 -5.83 -15.73
N PRO A 41 10.94 -6.58 -15.35
CA PRO A 41 10.25 -6.44 -14.06
C PRO A 41 11.04 -7.09 -12.89
N ILE A 42 12.33 -6.75 -12.76
CA ILE A 42 13.24 -7.32 -11.75
C ILE A 42 12.72 -7.00 -10.35
N GLY A 43 12.65 -8.03 -9.50
CA GLY A 43 12.13 -7.94 -8.14
C GLY A 43 10.62 -8.19 -8.03
N SER A 44 9.89 -8.31 -9.14
CA SER A 44 8.46 -8.63 -9.10
C SER A 44 8.21 -10.14 -9.03
N LEU A 45 7.69 -10.60 -7.90
CA LEU A 45 7.33 -12.01 -7.70
C LEU A 45 6.29 -12.49 -8.72
N THR A 46 5.26 -11.70 -8.99
CA THR A 46 4.19 -12.14 -9.91
C THR A 46 4.66 -12.23 -11.35
N GLN A 47 5.64 -11.40 -11.74
CA GLN A 47 6.12 -11.33 -13.13
C GLN A 47 7.33 -12.23 -13.40
N MET A 48 8.16 -12.50 -12.40
CA MET A 48 9.41 -13.27 -12.56
C MET A 48 9.49 -14.53 -11.70
N GLY A 49 8.60 -14.70 -10.73
CA GLY A 49 8.58 -15.86 -9.84
C GLY A 49 8.01 -17.10 -10.50
N THR A 50 8.34 -18.25 -9.92
CA THR A 50 7.85 -19.57 -10.36
C THR A 50 7.18 -20.32 -9.23
N ILE A 51 6.33 -21.29 -9.58
CA ILE A 51 5.69 -22.21 -8.63
C ILE A 51 6.19 -23.61 -8.94
N ARG A 52 6.67 -24.32 -7.91
CA ARG A 52 7.03 -25.72 -8.05
C ARG A 52 5.81 -26.61 -7.85
N LEU A 53 5.48 -27.40 -8.88
CA LEU A 53 4.39 -28.37 -8.89
C LEU A 53 4.96 -29.79 -8.89
N GLY A 54 4.22 -30.74 -8.29
CA GLY A 54 4.56 -32.16 -8.32
C GLY A 54 5.88 -32.53 -7.61
N LYS A 55 6.41 -33.71 -7.93
CA LYS A 55 7.65 -34.23 -7.32
C LYS A 55 8.89 -33.56 -7.92
N ARG A 56 10.01 -33.59 -7.18
CA ARG A 56 11.31 -33.01 -7.62
C ARG A 56 11.74 -33.47 -9.02
N PRO A 57 11.63 -34.75 -9.42
CA PRO A 57 12.11 -35.22 -10.71
C PRO A 57 11.31 -34.68 -11.91
N GLU A 58 10.05 -34.28 -11.70
CA GLU A 58 9.16 -33.81 -12.78
C GLU A 58 9.56 -32.44 -13.34
N LYS A 59 10.37 -31.66 -12.59
CA LYS A 59 10.83 -30.31 -12.99
C LYS A 59 9.71 -29.37 -13.46
N ARG A 60 8.49 -29.53 -12.93
CA ARG A 60 7.33 -28.68 -13.24
C ARG A 60 7.42 -27.39 -12.44
N VAL A 61 7.95 -26.35 -13.07
CA VAL A 61 8.23 -25.06 -12.44
C VAL A 61 7.75 -23.91 -13.32
N PRO A 62 6.42 -23.81 -13.62
CA PRO A 62 5.88 -22.72 -14.41
C PRO A 62 6.08 -21.36 -13.74
N MET A 63 6.04 -20.29 -14.55
CA MET A 63 5.96 -18.93 -14.03
C MET A 63 4.62 -18.72 -13.31
N ILE A 64 4.60 -17.87 -12.28
CA ILE A 64 3.38 -17.55 -11.54
C ILE A 64 2.30 -16.99 -12.49
N LYS A 65 2.66 -16.05 -13.36
CA LYS A 65 1.76 -15.45 -14.34
C LYS A 65 1.19 -16.44 -15.37
N ASP A 66 1.88 -17.54 -15.64
CA ASP A 66 1.40 -18.59 -16.55
C ASP A 66 0.54 -19.65 -15.81
N PHE A 67 0.52 -19.60 -14.48
CA PHE A 67 -0.18 -20.56 -13.63
C PHE A 67 -1.51 -20.02 -13.08
N VAL A 68 -1.57 -18.74 -12.72
CA VAL A 68 -2.80 -18.08 -12.23
C VAL A 68 -3.22 -16.94 -13.16
N PRO A 69 -4.52 -16.71 -13.39
CA PRO A 69 -4.99 -15.65 -14.25
C PRO A 69 -4.77 -14.29 -13.59
N LEU A 70 -3.66 -13.63 -13.91
CA LEU A 70 -3.34 -12.26 -13.46
C LEU A 70 -3.71 -11.25 -14.55
N ALA A 71 -3.94 -10.00 -14.15
CA ALA A 71 -4.06 -8.92 -15.11
C ALA A 71 -2.71 -8.73 -15.82
N GLU A 72 -2.75 -8.62 -17.15
CA GLU A 72 -1.56 -8.28 -17.92
C GLU A 72 -1.12 -6.86 -17.60
N LEU A 73 0.17 -6.59 -17.75
CA LEU A 73 0.67 -5.24 -17.49
C LEU A 73 -0.03 -4.23 -18.38
N ASP A 74 -0.30 -4.53 -19.65
CA ASP A 74 -0.98 -3.62 -20.59
C ASP A 74 -2.44 -3.31 -20.23
N ASP A 75 -3.09 -4.15 -19.42
CA ASP A 75 -4.49 -3.95 -18.98
C ASP A 75 -4.60 -3.02 -17.76
N ILE A 76 -3.47 -2.64 -17.14
CA ILE A 76 -3.49 -1.79 -15.95
C ILE A 76 -3.62 -0.30 -16.32
N VAL A 77 -4.52 0.41 -15.66
CA VAL A 77 -4.68 1.87 -15.76
C VAL A 77 -4.42 2.49 -14.40
N PHE A 78 -3.54 3.48 -14.34
CA PHE A 78 -3.17 4.13 -13.08
C PHE A 78 -3.95 5.41 -12.83
N GLY A 79 -4.32 5.62 -11.58
CA GLY A 79 -4.87 6.86 -11.07
C GLY A 79 -4.55 7.02 -9.59
N GLY A 80 -4.97 8.12 -8.99
CA GLY A 80 -4.72 8.33 -7.58
C GLY A 80 -4.96 9.76 -7.14
N TRP A 81 -4.55 10.02 -5.91
CA TRP A 81 -4.70 11.32 -5.27
C TRP A 81 -3.37 11.75 -4.71
N ASP A 82 -3.15 13.06 -4.67
CA ASP A 82 -2.03 13.64 -3.96
C ASP A 82 -2.43 15.00 -3.37
N ILE A 83 -1.63 15.49 -2.44
CA ILE A 83 -1.77 16.82 -1.84
C ILE A 83 -0.94 17.87 -2.60
N PHE A 84 -0.16 17.42 -3.58
CA PHE A 84 0.57 18.21 -4.57
C PHE A 84 -0.03 18.00 -5.97
N GLU A 85 0.07 19.00 -6.84
CA GLU A 85 -0.55 18.99 -8.17
C GLU A 85 0.35 18.40 -9.28
N ASP A 86 1.60 18.05 -8.93
CA ASP A 86 2.60 17.50 -9.84
C ASP A 86 2.05 16.25 -10.55
N ASN A 87 2.17 16.19 -11.88
CA ASN A 87 1.87 14.96 -12.61
C ASN A 87 2.92 13.87 -12.29
N VAL A 88 2.66 12.62 -12.69
CA VAL A 88 3.55 11.49 -12.34
C VAL A 88 4.98 11.69 -12.85
N TYR A 89 5.20 12.34 -14.00
CA TYR A 89 6.54 12.62 -14.51
C TYR A 89 7.30 13.61 -13.61
N GLU A 90 6.65 14.72 -13.22
CA GLU A 90 7.24 15.73 -12.32
C GLU A 90 7.54 15.13 -10.95
N SER A 91 6.57 14.42 -10.36
CA SER A 91 6.74 13.75 -9.07
C SER A 91 7.83 12.68 -9.11
N ALA A 92 7.96 11.92 -10.20
CA ALA A 92 9.05 10.95 -10.39
C ALA A 92 10.44 11.62 -10.48
N LEU A 93 10.55 12.73 -11.21
CA LEU A 93 11.79 13.51 -11.28
C LEU A 93 12.18 14.08 -9.90
N ASN A 94 11.21 14.65 -9.19
CA ASN A 94 11.41 15.21 -7.85
C ASN A 94 11.80 14.13 -6.84
N ALA A 95 11.27 12.91 -6.98
CA ALA A 95 11.61 11.79 -6.12
C ALA A 95 13.05 11.30 -6.31
N GLY A 96 13.65 11.48 -7.49
CA GLY A 96 15.04 11.13 -7.75
C GLY A 96 15.37 9.64 -7.63
N VAL A 97 14.37 8.76 -7.80
CA VAL A 97 14.55 7.30 -7.67
C VAL A 97 15.02 6.65 -8.98
N LEU A 98 14.52 7.13 -10.12
CA LEU A 98 14.83 6.60 -11.44
C LEU A 98 15.69 7.57 -12.24
N GLU A 99 16.54 7.05 -13.11
CA GLU A 99 17.37 7.83 -14.01
C GLU A 99 16.51 8.73 -14.92
N LYS A 100 16.97 9.96 -15.16
CA LYS A 100 16.23 10.96 -15.93
C LYS A 100 16.01 10.51 -17.38
N GLU A 101 16.99 9.84 -17.97
CA GLU A 101 16.96 9.31 -19.33
C GLU A 101 15.81 8.31 -19.49
N LEU A 102 15.63 7.43 -18.50
CA LEU A 102 14.51 6.49 -18.50
C LEU A 102 13.18 7.26 -18.42
N LEU A 103 13.04 8.19 -17.48
CA LEU A 103 11.82 8.98 -17.32
C LEU A 103 11.48 9.79 -18.58
N ASN A 104 12.50 10.35 -19.26
CA ASN A 104 12.34 11.08 -20.52
C ASN A 104 11.79 10.19 -21.64
N SER A 105 12.19 8.91 -21.70
CA SER A 105 11.72 7.96 -22.72
C SER A 105 10.25 7.52 -22.58
N ILE A 106 9.65 7.76 -21.40
CA ILE A 106 8.24 7.46 -21.08
C ILE A 106 7.47 8.71 -20.63
N ARG A 107 7.98 9.90 -21.01
CA ARG A 107 7.50 11.19 -20.49
C ARG A 107 6.03 11.45 -20.77
N GLU A 108 5.58 11.16 -21.99
CA GLU A 108 4.20 11.47 -22.41
C GLU A 108 3.19 10.61 -21.65
N GLU A 109 3.48 9.33 -21.43
CA GLU A 109 2.63 8.45 -20.62
C GLU A 109 2.55 8.91 -19.16
N LEU A 110 3.68 9.32 -18.57
CA LEU A 110 3.71 9.77 -17.18
C LEU A 110 3.06 11.14 -17.00
N LYS A 111 3.22 12.09 -17.94
CA LYS A 111 2.56 13.41 -17.88
C LYS A 111 1.05 13.34 -17.98
N ALA A 112 0.53 12.34 -18.71
CA ALA A 112 -0.91 12.14 -18.88
C ALA A 112 -1.60 11.78 -17.54
N ILE A 113 -0.87 11.21 -16.59
CA ILE A 113 -1.41 10.79 -15.30
C ILE A 113 -1.23 11.93 -14.29
N LYS A 114 -2.34 12.56 -13.93
CA LYS A 114 -2.40 13.65 -12.94
C LYS A 114 -3.13 13.20 -11.68
N PRO A 115 -2.66 13.59 -10.49
CA PRO A 115 -3.36 13.27 -9.26
C PRO A 115 -4.69 14.02 -9.17
N MET A 116 -5.69 13.38 -8.57
CA MET A 116 -6.88 14.05 -8.06
C MET A 116 -6.54 14.73 -6.72
N LYS A 117 -7.32 15.74 -6.32
CA LYS A 117 -7.12 16.43 -5.03
C LYS A 117 -7.29 15.47 -3.85
N GLY A 118 -6.31 15.41 -2.96
CA GLY A 118 -6.34 14.49 -1.83
C GLY A 118 -7.19 14.95 -0.63
N VAL A 119 -7.68 14.00 0.17
CA VAL A 119 -8.10 14.24 1.56
C VAL A 119 -6.87 14.26 2.45
N PHE A 120 -6.65 15.35 3.17
CA PHE A 120 -5.47 15.59 4.00
C PHE A 120 -5.82 16.39 5.25
N ASN A 121 -5.20 16.04 6.37
CA ASN A 121 -5.21 16.86 7.57
C ASN A 121 -3.82 16.81 8.22
N LYS A 122 -3.26 18.01 8.46
CA LYS A 122 -1.93 18.24 9.01
C LYS A 122 -1.77 17.70 10.43
N ASP A 123 -2.86 17.54 11.18
CA ASP A 123 -2.85 16.93 12.51
C ASP A 123 -2.31 15.49 12.48
N TYR A 124 -2.52 14.76 11.37
CA TYR A 124 -2.08 13.38 11.23
C TYR A 124 -0.75 13.23 10.48
N VAL A 125 -0.33 14.25 9.72
CA VAL A 125 0.96 14.27 9.00
C VAL A 125 1.53 15.68 9.10
N LYS A 126 2.26 15.95 10.19
CA LYS A 126 2.60 17.31 10.64
C LYS A 126 3.63 18.04 9.78
N LYS A 127 4.52 17.27 9.14
CA LYS A 127 5.66 17.77 8.38
C LYS A 127 5.32 18.14 6.93
N LEU A 128 4.09 17.88 6.49
CA LEU A 128 3.65 18.22 5.13
C LEU A 128 2.63 19.35 5.12
N ASP A 129 2.66 20.11 4.03
CA ASP A 129 1.70 21.17 3.73
C ASP A 129 1.01 20.90 2.41
N GLY A 130 -0.21 20.35 2.47
CA GLY A 130 -1.03 20.04 1.30
C GLY A 130 -1.74 21.28 0.76
N LYS A 131 -1.47 21.65 -0.50
CA LYS A 131 -2.16 22.76 -1.19
C LYS A 131 -3.20 22.27 -2.19
N TYR A 132 -3.05 21.05 -2.68
CA TYR A 132 -3.93 20.42 -3.67
C TYR A 132 -4.91 19.46 -3.00
N ILE A 133 -5.74 19.98 -2.10
CA ILE A 133 -6.59 19.18 -1.21
C ILE A 133 -8.09 19.40 -1.46
N LYS A 134 -8.91 18.40 -1.12
CA LYS A 134 -10.37 18.53 -1.08
C LYS A 134 -10.79 19.43 0.09
N SER A 135 -11.93 20.09 -0.06
CA SER A 135 -12.57 20.87 1.00
C SER A 135 -14.01 20.39 1.19
N ALA A 136 -14.36 20.00 2.40
CA ALA A 136 -15.69 19.53 2.76
C ALA A 136 -16.00 19.84 4.22
N LYS A 137 -17.29 19.83 4.60
CA LYS A 137 -17.71 20.15 5.97
C LYS A 137 -17.48 18.99 6.93
N THR A 138 -17.70 17.76 6.46
CA THR A 138 -17.58 16.55 7.28
C THR A 138 -16.66 15.51 6.66
N LYS A 139 -16.10 14.61 7.49
CA LYS A 139 -15.37 13.41 7.04
C LYS A 139 -16.26 12.48 6.22
N TRP A 140 -17.57 12.49 6.48
CA TRP A 140 -18.56 11.83 5.62
C TRP A 140 -18.59 12.42 4.21
N ASP A 141 -18.62 13.74 4.08
CA ASP A 141 -18.61 14.41 2.78
C ASP A 141 -17.31 14.12 2.02
N TYR A 142 -16.17 14.07 2.72
CA TYR A 142 -14.90 13.62 2.13
C TYR A 142 -14.98 12.18 1.59
N ALA A 143 -15.59 11.26 2.33
CA ALA A 143 -15.80 9.89 1.85
C ALA A 143 -16.69 9.85 0.61
N GLN A 144 -17.76 10.65 0.55
CA GLN A 144 -18.62 10.76 -0.63
C GLN A 144 -17.85 11.28 -1.84
N MET A 145 -17.08 12.36 -1.68
CA MET A 145 -16.24 12.90 -2.76
C MET A 145 -15.21 11.89 -3.27
N LEU A 146 -14.64 11.06 -2.39
CA LEU A 146 -13.73 9.99 -2.80
C LEU A 146 -14.46 8.88 -3.55
N MET A 147 -15.66 8.49 -3.11
CA MET A 147 -16.48 7.51 -3.83
C MET A 147 -16.88 8.01 -5.22
N ASP A 148 -17.16 9.30 -5.37
CA ASP A 148 -17.47 9.91 -6.66
C ASP A 148 -16.24 9.93 -7.58
N ASP A 149 -15.08 10.36 -7.09
CA ASP A 149 -13.82 10.28 -7.83
C ASP A 149 -13.53 8.87 -8.34
N ILE A 150 -13.76 7.85 -7.49
CA ILE A 150 -13.54 6.45 -7.85
C ILE A 150 -14.48 6.01 -8.98
N LYS A 151 -15.76 6.37 -8.89
CA LYS A 151 -16.76 6.03 -9.91
C LYS A 151 -16.43 6.73 -11.23
N SER A 152 -16.14 8.02 -11.20
CA SER A 152 -15.74 8.77 -12.40
C SER A 152 -14.48 8.20 -13.02
N PHE A 153 -13.45 7.88 -12.23
CA PHE A 153 -12.24 7.23 -12.74
C PHE A 153 -12.54 5.89 -13.42
N LYS A 154 -13.44 5.09 -12.84
CA LYS A 154 -13.89 3.81 -13.42
C LYS A 154 -14.58 4.02 -14.77
N GLU A 155 -15.52 4.95 -14.84
CA GLU A 155 -16.33 5.24 -16.01
C GLU A 155 -15.49 5.85 -17.14
N ASP A 156 -14.72 6.90 -16.85
CA ASP A 156 -13.90 7.64 -17.81
C ASP A 156 -12.87 6.73 -18.50
N ASN A 157 -12.31 5.77 -17.75
CA ASN A 157 -11.31 4.83 -18.25
C ASN A 157 -11.89 3.48 -18.71
N LYS A 158 -13.21 3.29 -18.62
CA LYS A 158 -13.92 2.06 -18.99
C LYS A 158 -13.33 0.82 -18.31
N LEU A 159 -13.21 0.89 -16.99
CA LEU A 159 -12.55 -0.12 -16.16
C LEU A 159 -13.54 -1.15 -15.64
N ASP A 160 -13.20 -2.42 -15.76
CA ASP A 160 -14.02 -3.52 -15.24
C ASP A 160 -13.79 -3.70 -13.73
N ARG A 161 -12.52 -3.53 -13.32
CA ARG A 161 -12.03 -3.83 -11.97
C ARG A 161 -11.21 -2.68 -11.43
N LEU A 162 -11.19 -2.54 -10.10
CA LEU A 162 -10.38 -1.57 -9.39
C LEU A 162 -9.67 -2.23 -8.22
N VAL A 163 -8.52 -1.68 -7.84
CA VAL A 163 -7.85 -1.93 -6.56
C VAL A 163 -7.28 -0.61 -6.06
N MET A 164 -7.30 -0.40 -4.74
CA MET A 164 -6.70 0.75 -4.10
C MET A 164 -5.50 0.33 -3.26
N ILE A 165 -4.37 1.04 -3.41
CA ILE A 165 -3.15 0.81 -2.64
C ILE A 165 -2.75 2.13 -1.99
N TRP A 166 -2.81 2.21 -0.67
CA TRP A 166 -2.34 3.37 0.06
C TRP A 166 -0.82 3.51 -0.08
N CYS A 167 -0.40 4.59 -0.70
CA CYS A 167 1.00 5.02 -0.85
C CYS A 167 1.25 6.39 -0.20
N GLY A 168 0.27 6.88 0.58
CA GLY A 168 0.35 8.14 1.29
C GLY A 168 1.30 8.08 2.47
N SER A 169 1.67 9.25 2.98
CA SER A 169 2.58 9.40 4.11
C SER A 169 2.12 8.64 5.35
N THR A 170 3.09 8.25 6.18
CA THR A 170 2.83 7.61 7.47
C THR A 170 2.14 8.62 8.40
N GLU A 171 0.94 8.26 8.85
CA GLU A 171 0.18 9.05 9.82
C GLU A 171 0.74 8.84 11.23
N ILE A 172 0.45 9.79 12.12
CA ILE A 172 0.76 9.68 13.54
C ILE A 172 0.22 8.37 14.13
N PHE A 173 0.85 7.92 15.22
CA PHE A 173 0.40 6.71 15.91
C PHE A 173 -0.97 6.92 16.54
N MET A 174 -1.92 6.06 16.17
CA MET A 174 -3.27 6.06 16.71
C MET A 174 -3.61 4.71 17.32
N LYS A 175 -4.29 4.74 18.48
CA LYS A 175 -4.87 3.55 19.09
C LYS A 175 -6.30 3.37 18.62
N LYS A 176 -6.79 2.13 18.69
CA LYS A 176 -8.21 1.81 18.52
C LYS A 176 -9.00 2.54 19.62
N GLU A 177 -10.14 3.11 19.25
CA GLU A 177 -11.03 3.89 20.12
C GLU A 177 -12.47 3.40 19.91
N ASP A 178 -13.45 4.00 20.59
CA ASP A 178 -14.85 3.55 20.51
C ASP A 178 -15.44 3.69 19.08
N VAL A 179 -15.07 4.77 18.38
CA VAL A 179 -15.48 5.02 16.98
C VAL A 179 -15.01 3.92 16.01
N HIS A 180 -14.02 3.12 16.39
CA HIS A 180 -13.43 2.06 15.57
C HIS A 180 -14.08 0.68 15.79
N GLN A 181 -15.03 0.54 16.73
CA GLN A 181 -15.53 -0.77 17.17
C GLN A 181 -16.54 -1.43 16.24
N ASN A 182 -17.34 -0.65 15.51
CA ASN A 182 -18.30 -1.16 14.53
C ASN A 182 -18.61 -0.10 13.48
N LEU A 183 -19.23 -0.53 12.39
CA LEU A 183 -19.52 0.31 11.24
C LEU A 183 -20.47 1.47 11.56
N GLU A 184 -21.51 1.24 12.37
CA GLU A 184 -22.46 2.29 12.77
C GLU A 184 -21.75 3.45 13.50
N LYS A 185 -20.90 3.12 14.49
CA LYS A 185 -20.12 4.11 15.23
C LYS A 185 -19.14 4.86 14.32
N PHE A 186 -18.48 4.14 13.40
CA PHE A 186 -17.54 4.75 12.47
C PHE A 186 -18.24 5.74 11.53
N GLU A 187 -19.39 5.36 10.96
CA GLU A 187 -20.18 6.23 10.09
C GLU A 187 -20.75 7.44 10.83
N LYS A 188 -21.15 7.28 12.10
CA LYS A 188 -21.50 8.41 12.97
C LYS A 188 -20.30 9.35 13.17
N GLY A 189 -19.13 8.79 13.49
CA GLY A 189 -17.89 9.56 13.66
C GLY A 189 -17.48 10.32 12.40
N LEU A 190 -17.71 9.76 11.21
CA LEU A 190 -17.49 10.46 9.94
C LEU A 190 -18.38 11.71 9.82
N LYS A 191 -19.65 11.62 10.22
CA LYS A 191 -20.61 12.73 10.18
C LYS A 191 -20.31 13.79 11.24
N GLU A 192 -19.79 13.38 12.39
CA GLU A 192 -19.48 14.25 13.53
C GLU A 192 -18.03 14.77 13.54
N ASN A 193 -17.24 14.48 12.51
CA ASN A 193 -15.82 14.85 12.40
C ASN A 193 -14.94 14.32 13.54
N ASP A 194 -15.21 13.11 14.01
CA ASP A 194 -14.45 12.50 15.11
C ASP A 194 -12.95 12.48 14.80
N ARG A 195 -12.15 13.08 15.69
CA ARG A 195 -10.68 13.21 15.55
C ARG A 195 -9.95 11.86 15.51
N ALA A 196 -10.56 10.78 15.98
CA ALA A 196 -9.95 9.46 15.93
C ALA A 196 -9.98 8.86 14.51
N ILE A 197 -10.68 9.46 13.55
CA ILE A 197 -10.71 9.02 12.14
C ILE A 197 -9.66 9.74 11.29
N ALA A 198 -8.57 9.06 10.94
CA ALA A 198 -7.52 9.61 10.08
C ALA A 198 -7.89 9.61 8.58
N PRO A 199 -7.27 10.45 7.74
CA PRO A 199 -7.48 10.44 6.29
C PRO A 199 -7.40 9.05 5.64
N SER A 200 -6.40 8.23 5.99
CA SER A 200 -6.24 6.87 5.42
C SER A 200 -7.45 5.98 5.64
N MET A 201 -8.18 6.17 6.74
CA MET A 201 -9.41 5.45 7.06
C MET A 201 -10.59 5.91 6.20
N ILE A 202 -10.62 7.19 5.80
CA ILE A 202 -11.66 7.73 4.91
C ILE A 202 -11.50 7.14 3.51
N TYR A 203 -10.26 7.03 3.01
CA TYR A 203 -9.98 6.33 1.75
C TYR A 203 -10.32 4.84 1.82
N ALA A 204 -9.93 4.17 2.91
CA ALA A 204 -10.27 2.76 3.13
C ALA A 204 -11.79 2.56 3.13
N TYR A 205 -12.53 3.36 3.90
CA TYR A 205 -13.99 3.30 3.96
C TYR A 205 -14.62 3.52 2.58
N ALA A 206 -14.18 4.54 1.82
CA ALA A 206 -14.69 4.80 0.47
C ALA A 206 -14.44 3.64 -0.49
N ALA A 207 -13.24 3.04 -0.46
CA ALA A 207 -12.93 1.86 -1.27
C ALA A 207 -13.81 0.67 -0.90
N LEU A 208 -13.89 0.33 0.40
CA LEU A 208 -14.63 -0.82 0.88
C LEU A 208 -16.13 -0.70 0.68
N LYS A 209 -16.72 0.50 0.84
CA LYS A 209 -18.13 0.76 0.54
C LYS A 209 -18.48 0.53 -0.93
N LEU A 210 -17.53 0.74 -1.85
CA LEU A 210 -17.70 0.47 -3.27
C LEU A 210 -17.29 -0.96 -3.67
N GLY A 211 -16.95 -1.82 -2.71
CA GLY A 211 -16.53 -3.19 -3.01
C GLY A 211 -15.12 -3.31 -3.59
N ILE A 212 -14.25 -2.32 -3.35
CA ILE A 212 -12.93 -2.22 -4.01
C ILE A 212 -11.83 -2.74 -3.08
N PRO A 213 -11.07 -3.78 -3.49
CA PRO A 213 -9.97 -4.30 -2.72
C PRO A 213 -8.99 -3.21 -2.29
N TYR A 214 -8.54 -3.26 -1.04
CA TYR A 214 -7.70 -2.23 -0.44
C TYR A 214 -6.42 -2.82 0.17
N ALA A 215 -5.27 -2.23 -0.14
CA ALA A 215 -3.99 -2.57 0.46
C ALA A 215 -3.39 -1.37 1.19
N ASN A 216 -3.09 -1.51 2.48
CA ASN A 216 -2.41 -0.46 3.24
C ASN A 216 -0.88 -0.60 3.12
N GLY A 217 -0.25 0.27 2.33
CA GLY A 217 1.20 0.29 2.14
C GLY A 217 2.00 1.00 3.25
N ALA A 218 1.33 1.66 4.19
CA ALA A 218 1.94 2.35 5.33
C ALA A 218 1.59 1.62 6.65
N PRO A 219 2.28 1.88 7.77
CA PRO A 219 1.96 1.23 9.06
C PRO A 219 0.73 1.85 9.77
N ASN A 220 -0.01 2.73 9.07
CA ASN A 220 -1.21 3.44 9.55
C ASN A 220 -2.30 2.46 10.02
N LEU A 221 -3.22 2.96 10.88
CA LEU A 221 -4.33 2.16 11.38
C LEU A 221 -5.32 1.78 10.25
N SER A 222 -5.67 2.72 9.36
CA SER A 222 -6.35 2.52 8.05
C SER A 222 -7.48 1.48 7.96
N VAL A 223 -7.17 0.17 7.91
CA VAL A 223 -8.11 -0.97 7.86
C VAL A 223 -7.99 -1.95 9.03
N ASP A 224 -6.98 -1.80 9.87
CA ASP A 224 -6.68 -2.66 11.02
C ASP A 224 -7.54 -2.26 12.22
N PHE A 225 -8.87 -2.33 12.11
CA PHE A 225 -9.80 -2.17 13.24
C PHE A 225 -11.18 -2.79 12.94
N PRO A 226 -11.96 -3.16 13.98
CA PRO A 226 -13.19 -3.93 13.82
C PRO A 226 -14.20 -3.38 12.78
N ALA A 227 -14.47 -2.07 12.78
CA ALA A 227 -15.43 -1.48 11.85
C ALA A 227 -15.05 -1.65 10.37
N MET A 228 -13.76 -1.55 10.00
CA MET A 228 -13.32 -1.79 8.62
C MET A 228 -13.38 -3.27 8.24
N LEU A 229 -13.09 -4.16 9.19
CA LEU A 229 -13.19 -5.60 8.97
C LEU A 229 -14.65 -6.07 8.86
N GLU A 230 -15.57 -5.44 9.59
CA GLU A 230 -17.01 -5.62 9.45
C GLU A 230 -17.44 -5.19 8.04
N LEU A 231 -17.10 -3.97 7.62
CA LEU A 231 -17.41 -3.46 6.29
C LEU A 231 -16.83 -4.33 5.17
N ALA A 232 -15.58 -4.77 5.29
CA ALA A 232 -14.94 -5.66 4.32
C ALA A 232 -15.67 -7.01 4.20
N LYS A 233 -16.24 -7.53 5.29
CA LYS A 233 -17.07 -8.76 5.26
C LYS A 233 -18.41 -8.49 4.60
N GLU A 234 -19.07 -7.38 4.92
CA GLU A 234 -20.36 -7.00 4.31
C GLU A 234 -20.25 -6.87 2.79
N THR A 235 -19.18 -6.23 2.30
CA THR A 235 -18.98 -6.01 0.87
C THR A 235 -18.14 -7.10 0.20
N GLN A 236 -17.80 -8.17 0.93
CA GLN A 236 -16.95 -9.28 0.47
C GLN A 236 -15.63 -8.81 -0.17
N THR A 237 -15.06 -7.73 0.36
CA THR A 237 -13.92 -7.04 -0.21
C THR A 237 -12.63 -7.44 0.47
N PRO A 238 -11.61 -7.90 -0.28
CA PRO A 238 -10.30 -8.19 0.28
C PRO A 238 -9.61 -6.94 0.84
N VAL A 239 -9.07 -7.06 2.05
CA VAL A 239 -8.15 -6.08 2.65
C VAL A 239 -6.80 -6.72 2.89
N SER A 240 -5.73 -5.95 2.73
CA SER A 240 -4.37 -6.38 3.05
C SER A 240 -3.55 -5.24 3.63
N GLY A 241 -2.45 -5.60 4.28
CA GLY A 241 -1.58 -4.67 4.98
C GLY A 241 -1.09 -5.26 6.30
N LYS A 242 -0.28 -4.52 7.05
CA LYS A 242 0.15 -3.13 6.78
C LYS A 242 1.65 -3.05 6.52
N ASP A 243 2.06 -1.94 5.91
CA ASP A 243 3.45 -1.55 5.68
C ASP A 243 4.22 -2.39 4.64
N PHE A 244 4.80 -1.74 3.62
CA PHE A 244 5.59 -2.44 2.62
C PHE A 244 6.90 -3.00 3.21
N LYS A 245 7.09 -4.32 3.10
CA LYS A 245 8.31 -5.00 3.53
C LYS A 245 9.36 -5.04 2.40
N THR A 246 10.14 -3.96 2.26
CA THR A 246 10.99 -3.72 1.07
C THR A 246 12.49 -3.96 1.27
N GLY A 247 13.06 -3.55 2.41
CA GLY A 247 14.51 -3.52 2.61
C GLY A 247 14.97 -4.17 3.90
N GLN A 248 15.25 -3.35 4.92
CA GLN A 248 15.79 -3.84 6.20
C GLN A 248 14.88 -4.90 6.87
N THR A 249 13.57 -4.65 6.95
CA THR A 249 12.62 -5.62 7.52
C THR A 249 12.54 -6.91 6.69
N LEU A 250 12.70 -6.83 5.36
CA LEU A 250 12.81 -8.03 4.52
C LEU A 250 14.00 -8.87 4.94
N MET A 251 15.18 -8.25 5.09
CA MET A 251 16.40 -8.93 5.57
C MET A 251 16.22 -9.55 6.95
N LYS A 252 15.55 -8.85 7.90
CA LYS A 252 15.20 -9.44 9.20
C LYS A 252 14.42 -10.75 9.03
N THR A 253 13.40 -10.74 8.16
CA THR A 253 12.56 -11.93 7.92
C THR A 253 13.21 -13.02 7.10
N ILE A 254 14.34 -12.76 6.44
CA ILE A 254 15.15 -13.80 5.76
C ILE A 254 16.14 -14.42 6.75
N LEU A 255 16.81 -13.59 7.56
CA LEU A 255 17.89 -14.01 8.44
C LEU A 255 17.38 -14.65 9.74
N ALA A 256 16.40 -14.03 10.42
CA ALA A 256 15.93 -14.51 11.72
C ALA A 256 15.40 -15.95 11.71
N PRO A 257 14.61 -16.40 10.70
CA PRO A 257 14.22 -17.80 10.62
C PRO A 257 15.41 -18.74 10.43
N GLY A 258 16.45 -18.31 9.71
CA GLY A 258 17.68 -19.09 9.54
C GLY A 258 18.44 -19.28 10.84
N PHE A 259 18.59 -18.22 11.65
CA PHE A 259 19.20 -18.31 12.98
C PHE A 259 18.43 -19.24 13.89
N LYS A 260 17.10 -19.09 13.95
CA LYS A 260 16.24 -19.97 14.74
C LYS A 260 16.30 -21.43 14.29
N ALA A 261 16.25 -21.68 12.98
CA ALA A 261 16.31 -23.04 12.44
C ALA A 261 17.63 -23.76 12.75
N ARG A 262 18.67 -23.02 13.11
CA ARG A 262 19.97 -23.54 13.54
C ARG A 262 20.23 -23.39 15.04
N LEU A 263 19.24 -22.94 15.81
CA LEU A 263 19.35 -22.67 17.25
C LEU A 263 20.53 -21.74 17.59
N LEU A 264 20.78 -20.76 16.74
CA LEU A 264 21.79 -19.73 16.98
C LEU A 264 21.18 -18.62 17.83
N GLY A 265 21.73 -18.44 19.03
CA GLY A 265 21.36 -17.37 19.95
C GLY A 265 21.82 -16.00 19.45
N LEU A 266 21.11 -14.95 19.87
CA LEU A 266 21.40 -13.57 19.50
C LEU A 266 21.44 -12.71 20.77
N ASN A 267 22.56 -12.05 21.04
CA ASN A 267 22.66 -11.10 22.17
C ASN A 267 22.09 -9.71 21.85
N GLY A 268 21.86 -9.38 20.58
CA GLY A 268 21.30 -8.09 20.19
C GLY A 268 21.04 -7.96 18.70
N TRP A 269 20.09 -7.11 18.33
CA TRP A 269 19.77 -6.77 16.94
C TRP A 269 19.63 -5.25 16.79
N PHE A 270 20.64 -4.62 16.19
CA PHE A 270 20.64 -3.18 15.95
C PHE A 270 20.11 -2.87 14.54
N SER A 271 19.29 -1.83 14.40
CA SER A 271 18.62 -1.50 13.14
C SER A 271 18.51 0.01 12.95
N THR A 272 19.56 0.59 12.37
CA THR A 272 19.60 2.02 12.01
C THR A 272 19.09 2.20 10.58
N ASN A 273 18.24 3.21 10.35
CA ASN A 273 17.78 3.60 9.02
C ASN A 273 18.02 5.11 8.85
N ILE A 274 18.69 5.51 7.77
CA ILE A 274 18.94 6.91 7.43
C ILE A 274 18.44 7.10 6.00
N LEU A 275 17.52 8.04 5.80
CA LEU A 275 16.87 8.32 4.52
C LEU A 275 16.68 9.84 4.37
N GLY A 276 16.87 10.35 3.15
CA GLY A 276 16.84 11.80 2.85
C GLY A 276 15.70 12.22 1.92
N ASN A 277 14.71 11.36 1.71
CA ASN A 277 13.53 11.65 0.89
C ASN A 277 12.35 12.12 1.77
N ARG A 278 11.20 12.41 1.15
CA ARG A 278 9.98 12.87 1.84
C ARG A 278 9.46 11.89 2.91
N ASP A 279 9.68 10.58 2.73
CA ASP A 279 9.35 9.60 3.77
C ASP A 279 10.20 9.82 5.03
N GLY A 280 11.49 10.12 4.86
CA GLY A 280 12.37 10.52 5.96
C GLY A 280 11.94 11.80 6.66
N GLU A 281 11.53 12.82 5.89
CA GLU A 281 11.03 14.08 6.44
C GLU A 281 9.76 13.89 7.28
N VAL A 282 8.83 13.03 6.84
CA VAL A 282 7.63 12.69 7.62
C VAL A 282 8.00 11.90 8.87
N LEU A 283 8.91 10.94 8.77
CA LEU A 283 9.34 10.09 9.88
C LEU A 283 10.29 10.80 10.87
N ASP A 284 10.72 12.03 10.57
CA ASP A 284 11.40 12.91 11.54
C ASP A 284 10.42 13.44 12.61
N ASP A 285 9.11 13.34 12.38
CA ASP A 285 8.12 13.55 13.45
C ASP A 285 8.05 12.34 14.39
N PRO A 286 8.22 12.52 15.72
CA PRO A 286 8.22 11.41 16.69
C PRO A 286 6.93 10.59 16.73
N GLU A 287 5.76 11.20 16.46
CA GLU A 287 4.49 10.47 16.50
C GLU A 287 4.27 9.62 15.25
N SER A 288 4.67 10.10 14.08
CA SER A 288 4.73 9.30 12.86
C SER A 288 5.81 8.20 12.96
N PHE A 289 6.96 8.49 13.56
CA PHE A 289 8.02 7.52 13.80
C PHE A 289 7.55 6.34 14.67
N LYS A 290 6.81 6.63 15.74
CA LYS A 290 6.26 5.62 16.65
C LYS A 290 5.41 4.57 15.93
N THR A 291 4.64 4.96 14.92
CA THR A 291 3.85 4.01 14.10
C THR A 291 4.74 2.98 13.40
N LYS A 292 5.92 3.41 12.94
CA LYS A 292 6.91 2.55 12.25
C LYS A 292 7.74 1.71 13.23
N GLU A 293 7.99 2.22 14.42
CA GLU A 293 8.73 1.51 15.47
C GLU A 293 7.96 0.26 15.93
N GLU A 294 6.68 0.41 16.27
CA GLU A 294 5.79 -0.68 16.70
C GLU A 294 5.70 -1.79 15.63
N SER A 295 5.60 -1.43 14.34
CA SER A 295 5.55 -2.42 13.25
C SER A 295 6.86 -3.19 13.07
N LYS A 296 8.02 -2.57 13.35
CA LYS A 296 9.35 -3.15 13.09
C LYS A 296 9.88 -4.02 14.23
N LEU A 297 9.44 -3.81 15.46
CA LEU A 297 9.87 -4.59 16.63
C LEU A 297 9.19 -5.96 16.68
N SER A 298 7.88 -6.00 16.41
CA SER A 298 7.05 -7.20 16.53
C SER A 298 7.53 -8.41 15.71
N VAL A 299 8.23 -8.20 14.59
CA VAL A 299 8.63 -9.27 13.69
C VAL A 299 9.67 -10.23 14.28
N LEU A 300 10.61 -9.73 15.09
CA LEU A 300 11.65 -10.57 15.67
C LEU A 300 11.11 -11.40 16.84
N GLU A 301 10.24 -10.81 17.67
CA GLU A 301 9.59 -11.52 18.78
C GLU A 301 8.79 -12.72 18.26
N GLN A 302 8.00 -12.52 17.20
CA GLN A 302 7.21 -13.59 16.59
C GLN A 302 8.06 -14.70 15.99
N ILE A 303 9.16 -14.34 15.31
CA ILE A 303 10.04 -15.33 14.67
C ILE A 303 10.86 -16.07 15.71
N LEU A 304 11.60 -15.38 16.57
CA LEU A 304 12.57 -15.97 17.49
C LEU A 304 11.90 -16.63 18.70
N GLN A 305 10.75 -16.14 19.14
CA GLN A 305 10.00 -16.62 20.31
C GLN A 305 10.86 -16.71 21.58
N PRO A 306 11.35 -15.58 22.13
CA PRO A 306 12.23 -15.58 23.31
C PRO A 306 11.63 -16.26 24.55
N ASP A 307 10.31 -16.26 24.69
CA ASP A 307 9.63 -16.98 25.78
C ASP A 307 9.70 -18.50 25.65
N VAL A 308 9.86 -19.01 24.42
CA VAL A 308 10.01 -20.45 24.15
C VAL A 308 11.49 -20.86 24.18
N TYR A 309 12.40 -19.97 23.79
CA TYR A 309 13.85 -20.22 23.71
C TYR A 309 14.65 -19.20 24.54
N PRO A 310 14.50 -19.20 25.88
CA PRO A 310 15.14 -18.19 26.73
C PRO A 310 16.66 -18.23 26.66
N ASP A 311 17.28 -19.43 26.64
CA ASP A 311 18.75 -19.57 26.59
C ASP A 311 19.39 -18.99 25.31
N LEU A 312 18.60 -18.75 24.27
CA LEU A 312 19.07 -18.22 22.99
C LEU A 312 18.82 -16.72 22.84
N TYR A 313 17.78 -16.18 23.50
CA TYR A 313 17.22 -14.86 23.18
C TYR A 313 16.83 -14.00 24.40
N LYS A 314 17.16 -14.42 25.63
CA LYS A 314 16.99 -13.63 26.86
C LYS A 314 18.32 -13.40 27.59
#